data_AF-A0A2M7XW16-F1
#
_entry.id   AF-A0A2M7XW16-F1
#
_cell.length_a   1.000
_cell.length_b   1.000
_cell.length_c   1.000
_cell.angle_alpha   90.00
_cell.angle_beta   90.00
_cell.angle_gamma   90.00
#
_symmetry.space_group_name_H-M   'P 1'
#
loop_
_entity.id
_entity.type
_entity.pdbx_description
1 polymer ?
#
loop_
_entity_poly.entity_id
_entity_poly.type
_entity_poly.pdbx_seq_one_letter_code
_entity_poly.pdbx_strand_id
1 'polypeptide(L)'
;KTASEVDETHQRLFEYSQVLEGMNRNAGKHAAGVVIAPGNLTDYVPLYKPAGEDAIMSQYDMKSLEEVGMIKMDFLGLRTLTVINDALELIKLARGAAVDIETIPLDDPEVFKLFGEGNTIGLFQFESTGMRDYLKKLKPTVFEDLIAMNALYRPGPMDNINDFIARKHGEQEIKLLHPIMETILHETYGIIVYQEQVMQLGSEIAGLTLAEADIMRRAMGKKDKALMDKMKVKFIAGAKKNGIEEKLAQDIWDLIEKFAKYGFN
;
A
#
# COMPACT_ATOMS: atom_id res chain seq x y z
N LYS A 1 -23.78 1.89 -23.70
CA LYS A 1 -24.34 1.34 -24.96
C LYS A 1 -24.36 -0.17 -24.80
N THR A 2 -25.54 -0.75 -24.64
CA THR A 2 -25.73 -2.21 -24.60
C THR A 2 -25.38 -2.80 -25.98
N ALA A 3 -24.76 -3.98 -25.99
CA ALA A 3 -24.30 -4.68 -27.19
C ALA A 3 -25.42 -5.09 -28.18
N SER A 4 -26.66 -4.66 -27.93
CA SER A 4 -27.85 -5.01 -28.70
C SER A 4 -28.07 -4.16 -29.96
N GLU A 5 -27.28 -3.10 -30.20
CA GLU A 5 -27.36 -2.26 -31.41
C GLU A 5 -26.28 -2.58 -32.45
N VAL A 6 -25.51 -3.65 -32.25
CA VAL A 6 -24.36 -3.99 -33.08
C VAL A 6 -24.72 -5.15 -34.01
N ASP A 7 -24.34 -5.04 -35.29
CA ASP A 7 -24.54 -6.03 -36.36
C ASP A 7 -24.27 -7.48 -35.90
N GLU A 8 -24.89 -8.48 -36.56
CA GLU A 8 -24.86 -9.91 -36.19
C GLU A 8 -23.44 -10.43 -35.92
N THR A 9 -22.45 -9.91 -36.68
CA THR A 9 -21.04 -10.20 -36.50
C THR A 9 -20.53 -9.88 -35.09
N HIS A 10 -20.93 -8.75 -34.52
CA HIS A 10 -20.50 -8.29 -33.21
C HIS A 10 -21.21 -9.01 -32.08
N GLN A 11 -22.46 -9.43 -32.29
CA GLN A 11 -23.18 -10.29 -31.34
C GLN A 11 -22.46 -11.63 -31.20
N ARG A 12 -22.13 -12.27 -32.32
CA ARG A 12 -21.36 -13.53 -32.33
C ARG A 12 -19.97 -13.37 -31.72
N LEU A 13 -19.29 -12.24 -32.01
CA LEU A 13 -17.99 -11.95 -31.39
C LEU A 13 -18.10 -11.88 -29.87
N PHE A 14 -19.12 -11.20 -29.34
CA PHE A 14 -19.32 -11.09 -27.90
C PHE A 14 -19.65 -12.45 -27.26
N GLU A 15 -20.56 -13.20 -27.86
CA GLU A 15 -20.90 -14.56 -27.41
C GLU A 15 -19.67 -15.47 -27.35
N TYR A 16 -18.87 -15.52 -28.41
CA TYR A 16 -17.65 -16.33 -28.42
C TYR A 16 -16.60 -15.81 -27.45
N SER A 17 -16.47 -14.49 -27.30
CA SER A 17 -15.53 -13.90 -26.34
C SER A 17 -15.89 -14.28 -24.91
N GLN A 18 -17.18 -14.30 -24.56
CA GLN A 18 -17.64 -14.73 -23.23
C GLN A 18 -17.36 -16.21 -22.96
N VAL A 19 -17.46 -17.07 -23.97
CA VAL A 19 -17.12 -18.50 -23.82
C VAL A 19 -15.62 -18.70 -23.64
N LEU A 20 -14.79 -17.91 -24.33
CA LEU A 20 -13.32 -18.01 -24.27
C LEU A 20 -12.72 -17.24 -23.07
N GLU A 21 -13.48 -16.39 -22.41
CA GLU A 21 -13.04 -15.61 -21.24
C GLU A 21 -12.68 -16.54 -20.07
N GLY A 22 -11.51 -16.31 -19.46
CA GLY A 22 -11.00 -17.13 -18.37
C GLY A 22 -10.22 -18.38 -18.80
N MET A 23 -10.10 -18.65 -20.10
CA MET A 23 -9.20 -19.71 -20.59
C MET A 23 -7.73 -19.28 -20.49
N ASN A 24 -6.87 -20.21 -20.05
CA ASN A 24 -5.43 -19.98 -19.99
C ASN A 24 -4.82 -20.05 -21.40
N ARG A 25 -4.06 -19.02 -21.76
CA ARG A 25 -3.40 -18.93 -23.07
C ARG A 25 -2.09 -19.70 -23.11
N ASN A 26 -1.15 -19.34 -22.24
CA ASN A 26 0.20 -19.90 -22.17
C ASN A 26 0.68 -19.96 -20.71
N ALA A 27 1.65 -20.83 -20.41
CA ALA A 27 2.45 -20.74 -19.20
C ALA A 27 3.54 -19.67 -19.38
N GLY A 28 3.66 -18.76 -18.42
CA GLY A 28 4.63 -17.66 -18.46
C GLY A 28 5.45 -17.56 -17.17
N LYS A 29 6.61 -16.92 -17.26
CA LYS A 29 7.49 -16.67 -16.12
C LYS A 29 6.91 -15.59 -15.21
N HIS A 30 6.89 -15.82 -13.90
CA HIS A 30 6.61 -14.75 -12.94
C HIS A 30 7.76 -13.75 -12.92
N ALA A 31 7.46 -12.45 -12.88
CA ALA A 31 8.46 -11.38 -12.95
C ALA A 31 9.43 -11.30 -11.75
N ALA A 32 9.21 -12.08 -10.69
CA ALA A 32 9.93 -11.95 -9.41
C ALA A 32 9.98 -13.25 -8.60
N GLY A 33 8.95 -14.10 -8.70
CA GLY A 33 8.83 -15.31 -7.89
C GLY A 33 9.90 -16.35 -8.20
N VAL A 34 10.64 -16.72 -7.15
CA VAL A 34 11.61 -17.81 -7.11
C VAL A 34 11.20 -18.78 -6.02
N VAL A 35 11.26 -20.08 -6.32
CA VAL A 35 10.91 -21.14 -5.37
C VAL A 35 12.17 -21.87 -4.94
N ILE A 36 12.30 -22.09 -3.63
CA ILE A 36 13.46 -22.77 -3.03
C ILE A 36 12.95 -24.02 -2.28
N ALA A 37 13.57 -25.15 -2.55
CA ALA A 37 13.28 -26.43 -1.92
C ALA A 37 14.50 -26.89 -1.08
N PRO A 38 14.30 -27.69 -0.02
CA PRO A 38 15.41 -28.28 0.74
C PRO A 38 16.15 -29.41 0.00
N GLY A 39 15.65 -29.83 -1.17
CA GLY A 39 16.22 -30.89 -2.00
C GLY A 39 15.92 -30.68 -3.49
N ASN A 40 15.88 -31.75 -4.28
CA ASN A 40 15.57 -31.63 -5.71
C ASN A 40 14.13 -31.14 -5.91
N LEU A 41 13.95 -30.07 -6.68
CA LEU A 41 12.63 -29.48 -6.93
C LEU A 41 11.64 -30.49 -7.52
N THR A 42 12.11 -31.44 -8.35
CA THR A 42 11.28 -32.49 -8.96
C THR A 42 10.63 -33.44 -7.97
N ASP A 43 11.13 -33.52 -6.73
CA ASP A 43 10.56 -34.35 -5.67
C ASP A 43 9.30 -33.70 -5.07
N TYR A 44 9.11 -32.40 -5.28
CA TYR A 44 8.04 -31.60 -4.68
C TYR A 44 7.07 -31.02 -5.72
N VAL A 45 7.60 -30.52 -6.84
CA VAL A 45 6.81 -29.79 -7.84
C VAL A 45 7.18 -30.18 -9.28
N PRO A 46 6.19 -30.28 -10.18
CA PRO A 46 6.45 -30.48 -11.60
C PRO A 46 7.11 -29.23 -12.21
N LEU A 47 8.17 -29.46 -12.98
CA LEU A 47 8.93 -28.40 -13.64
C LEU A 47 8.77 -28.46 -15.15
N TYR A 48 9.00 -27.33 -15.82
CA TYR A 48 9.16 -27.27 -17.26
C TYR A 48 10.25 -26.26 -17.63
N LYS A 49 10.79 -26.42 -18.85
CA LYS A 49 11.75 -25.48 -19.45
C LYS A 49 11.11 -24.93 -20.73
N PRO A 50 10.77 -23.63 -20.81
CA PRO A 50 10.27 -23.04 -22.03
C PRO A 50 11.29 -23.17 -23.17
N ALA A 51 10.80 -23.31 -24.40
CA ALA A 51 11.68 -23.39 -25.56
C ALA A 51 12.43 -22.06 -25.76
N GLY A 52 13.75 -22.12 -25.86
CA GLY A 52 14.61 -20.94 -26.06
C GLY A 52 14.97 -20.17 -24.79
N GLU A 53 14.51 -20.61 -23.61
CA GLU A 53 14.91 -20.04 -22.32
C GLU A 53 15.72 -21.06 -21.51
N ASP A 54 16.74 -20.59 -20.79
CA ASP A 54 17.49 -21.45 -19.87
C ASP A 54 16.86 -21.57 -18.49
N ALA A 55 15.90 -20.70 -18.16
CA ALA A 55 15.22 -20.72 -16.87
C ALA A 55 14.31 -21.94 -16.73
N ILE A 56 14.46 -22.65 -15.61
CA ILE A 56 13.55 -23.71 -15.19
C ILE A 56 12.38 -23.08 -14.44
N MET A 57 11.16 -23.52 -14.74
CA MET A 57 9.93 -22.96 -14.19
C MET A 57 9.08 -24.05 -13.55
N SER A 58 8.34 -23.67 -12.50
CA SER A 58 7.28 -24.50 -11.92
C SER A 58 6.08 -24.54 -12.86
N GLN A 59 5.45 -25.70 -13.03
CA GLN A 59 4.15 -25.81 -13.69
C GLN A 59 2.99 -25.37 -12.80
N TYR A 60 3.20 -25.33 -11.47
CA TYR A 60 2.24 -24.79 -10.52
C TYR A 60 2.30 -23.27 -10.48
N ASP A 61 1.11 -22.67 -10.37
CA ASP A 61 0.94 -21.25 -10.09
C ASP A 61 1.27 -20.92 -8.63
N MET A 62 1.24 -19.61 -8.31
CA MET A 62 1.61 -19.09 -7.00
C MET A 62 0.82 -19.73 -5.84
N LYS A 63 -0.50 -19.90 -5.97
CA LYS A 63 -1.34 -20.43 -4.87
C LYS A 63 -1.05 -21.90 -4.65
N SER A 64 -0.97 -22.65 -5.74
CA SER A 64 -0.66 -24.07 -5.72
C SER A 64 0.71 -24.34 -5.06
N LEU A 65 1.71 -23.49 -5.32
CA LEU A 65 3.04 -23.57 -4.67
C LEU A 65 2.99 -23.33 -3.17
N GLU A 66 2.19 -22.37 -2.70
CA GLU A 66 2.01 -22.13 -1.27
C GLU A 66 1.28 -23.30 -0.59
N GLU A 67 0.28 -23.89 -1.25
CA GLU A 67 -0.50 -25.03 -0.72
C GLU A 67 0.35 -26.29 -0.56
N VAL A 68 1.30 -26.55 -1.46
CA VAL A 68 2.24 -27.67 -1.33
C VAL A 68 3.42 -27.37 -0.39
N GLY A 69 3.40 -26.23 0.31
CA GLY A 69 4.36 -25.88 1.36
C GLY A 69 5.72 -25.42 0.82
N MET A 70 5.78 -24.93 -0.41
CA MET A 70 7.03 -24.45 -0.99
C MET A 70 7.39 -23.07 -0.48
N ILE A 71 8.68 -22.83 -0.26
CA ILE A 71 9.20 -21.52 0.12
C ILE A 71 9.34 -20.68 -1.14
N LYS A 72 8.59 -19.58 -1.20
CA LYS A 72 8.65 -18.58 -2.26
C LYS A 72 9.40 -17.33 -1.77
N MET A 73 10.28 -16.81 -2.61
CA MET A 73 10.90 -15.50 -2.44
C MET A 73 10.66 -14.66 -3.70
N ASP A 74 10.36 -13.38 -3.53
CA ASP A 74 10.19 -12.47 -4.65
C ASP A 74 11.44 -11.59 -4.82
N PHE A 75 12.10 -11.71 -5.98
CA PHE A 75 13.23 -10.89 -6.39
C PHE A 75 12.77 -9.87 -7.41
N LEU A 76 12.38 -8.69 -6.94
CA LEU A 76 11.87 -7.63 -7.80
C LEU A 76 13.02 -6.81 -8.40
N GLY A 77 13.05 -6.70 -9.73
CA GLY A 77 13.91 -5.74 -10.42
C GLY A 77 13.28 -4.35 -10.39
N LEU A 78 13.84 -3.41 -9.62
CA LEU A 78 13.38 -2.03 -9.56
C LEU A 78 14.29 -1.13 -10.41
N ARG A 79 13.72 -0.56 -11.48
CA ARG A 79 14.43 0.42 -12.34
C ARG A 79 14.97 1.62 -11.54
N THR A 80 14.25 2.04 -10.51
CA THR A 80 14.67 3.13 -9.62
C THR A 80 16.02 2.86 -8.97
N LEU A 81 16.28 1.61 -8.55
CA LEU A 81 17.57 1.26 -7.94
C LEU A 81 18.71 1.34 -8.95
N THR A 82 18.47 0.96 -10.22
CA THR A 82 19.44 1.14 -11.30
C THR A 82 19.73 2.62 -11.53
N VAL A 83 18.70 3.47 -11.62
CA VAL A 83 18.88 4.93 -11.82
C VAL A 83 19.68 5.56 -10.68
N ILE A 84 19.39 5.16 -9.44
CA ILE A 84 20.13 5.62 -8.25
C ILE A 84 21.60 5.17 -8.33
N ASN A 85 21.87 3.90 -8.65
CA ASN A 85 23.24 3.40 -8.79
C ASN A 85 24.03 4.19 -9.85
N ASP A 86 23.44 4.36 -11.04
CA ASP A 86 24.07 5.09 -12.14
C ASP A 86 24.35 6.55 -11.74
N ALA A 87 23.43 7.20 -11.01
CA ALA A 87 23.63 8.55 -10.51
C ALA A 87 24.80 8.63 -9.52
N LEU A 88 24.92 7.67 -8.59
CA LEU A 88 26.04 7.61 -7.63
C LEU A 88 27.38 7.40 -8.34
N GLU A 89 27.43 6.53 -9.35
CA GLU A 89 28.63 6.31 -10.17
C GLU A 89 29.04 7.59 -10.91
N LEU A 90 28.09 8.29 -11.53
CA LEU A 90 28.34 9.55 -12.23
C LEU A 90 28.83 10.65 -11.28
N ILE A 91 28.27 10.76 -10.08
CA ILE A 91 28.73 11.72 -9.05
C ILE A 91 30.17 11.41 -8.66
N LYS A 92 30.49 10.13 -8.43
CA LYS A 92 31.84 9.69 -8.10
C LYS A 92 32.85 10.02 -9.20
N LEU A 93 32.49 9.79 -10.47
CA LEU A 93 33.32 10.14 -11.62
C LEU A 93 33.53 11.66 -11.74
N ALA A 94 32.48 12.46 -11.55
CA ALA A 94 32.54 13.90 -11.74
C ALA A 94 33.23 14.66 -10.58
N ARG A 95 33.06 14.19 -9.34
CA ARG A 95 33.52 14.90 -8.13
C ARG A 95 34.63 14.19 -7.36
N GLY A 96 34.96 12.95 -7.74
CA GLY A 96 35.94 12.12 -7.02
C GLY A 96 35.47 11.62 -5.64
N ALA A 97 34.24 11.96 -5.23
CA ALA A 97 33.66 11.61 -3.95
C ALA A 97 32.57 10.54 -4.12
N ALA A 98 32.69 9.45 -3.36
CA ALA A 98 31.61 8.47 -3.26
C ALA A 98 30.55 9.00 -2.29
N VAL A 99 29.29 8.92 -2.71
CA VAL A 99 28.14 9.22 -1.85
C VAL A 99 27.62 7.90 -1.29
N ASP A 100 27.48 7.81 0.02
CA ASP A 100 26.85 6.68 0.70
C ASP A 100 25.36 6.97 0.91
N ILE A 101 24.52 6.21 0.20
CA ILE A 101 23.07 6.41 0.19
C ILE A 101 22.43 6.20 1.56
N GLU A 102 22.96 5.28 2.36
CA GLU A 102 22.42 4.92 3.68
C GLU A 102 22.62 6.03 4.73
N THR A 103 23.44 7.03 4.40
CA THR A 103 23.81 8.13 5.31
C THR A 103 23.23 9.48 4.91
N ILE A 104 22.43 9.53 3.84
CA ILE A 104 21.82 10.78 3.36
C ILE A 104 20.81 11.27 4.40
N PRO A 105 20.88 12.55 4.83
CA PRO A 105 19.92 13.11 5.77
C PRO A 105 18.52 13.20 5.16
N LEU A 106 17.50 12.94 5.97
CA LEU A 106 16.09 12.95 5.53
C LEU A 106 15.41 14.32 5.69
N ASP A 107 16.13 15.32 6.17
CA ASP A 107 15.61 16.63 6.55
C ASP A 107 16.16 17.79 5.69
N ASP A 108 16.70 17.51 4.49
CA ASP A 108 17.25 18.53 3.58
C ASP A 108 16.15 19.52 3.08
N PRO A 109 16.22 20.81 3.46
CA PRO A 109 15.22 21.80 3.05
C PRO A 109 15.14 22.05 1.55
N GLU A 110 16.25 21.91 0.80
CA GLU A 110 16.26 22.11 -0.65
C GLU A 110 15.54 20.97 -1.38
N VAL A 111 15.60 19.76 -0.84
CA VAL A 111 14.80 18.62 -1.35
C VAL A 111 13.31 18.92 -1.15
N PHE A 112 12.90 19.32 0.05
CA PHE A 112 11.50 19.64 0.32
C PHE A 112 10.97 20.81 -0.52
N LYS A 113 11.80 21.83 -0.75
CA LYS A 113 11.48 22.93 -1.66
C LYS A 113 11.23 22.45 -3.09
N LEU A 114 12.08 21.55 -3.60
CA LEU A 114 11.89 20.92 -4.92
C LEU A 114 10.53 20.20 -5.02
N PHE A 115 10.16 19.44 -3.98
CA PHE A 115 8.84 18.82 -3.91
C PHE A 115 7.71 19.87 -3.84
N GLY A 116 7.85 20.91 -3.03
CA GLY A 116 6.87 21.99 -2.88
C GLY A 116 6.70 22.86 -4.14
N GLU A 117 7.68 22.88 -5.04
CA GLU A 117 7.55 23.50 -6.36
C GLU A 117 6.92 22.54 -7.40
N GLY A 118 6.73 21.26 -7.04
CA GLY A 118 6.25 20.20 -7.92
C GLY A 118 7.24 19.79 -9.01
N ASN A 119 8.55 20.03 -8.78
CA ASN A 119 9.64 19.73 -9.70
C ASN A 119 10.09 18.27 -9.61
N THR A 120 9.14 17.33 -9.62
CA THR A 120 9.37 15.91 -9.29
C THR A 120 9.33 14.97 -10.50
N ILE A 121 9.52 15.49 -11.72
CA ILE A 121 9.63 14.63 -12.92
C ILE A 121 10.88 13.76 -12.78
N GLY A 122 10.72 12.44 -12.91
CA GLY A 122 11.80 11.46 -12.70
C GLY A 122 12.06 11.10 -11.23
N LEU A 123 11.27 11.62 -10.28
CA LEU A 123 11.31 11.19 -8.88
C LEU A 123 10.27 10.09 -8.65
N PHE A 124 10.76 8.92 -8.29
CA PHE A 124 9.95 7.71 -8.07
C PHE A 124 8.71 7.98 -7.22
N GLN A 125 7.55 7.50 -7.69
CA GLN A 125 6.21 7.65 -7.09
C GLN A 125 5.60 9.05 -7.11
N PHE A 126 6.36 10.12 -7.36
CA PHE A 126 5.87 11.51 -7.29
C PHE A 126 5.75 12.23 -8.64
N GLU A 127 5.83 11.51 -9.76
CA GLU A 127 5.92 12.13 -11.10
C GLU A 127 4.58 12.57 -11.69
N SER A 128 3.47 11.95 -11.28
CA SER A 128 2.17 12.16 -11.94
C SER A 128 1.71 13.61 -11.82
N THR A 129 0.97 14.12 -12.81
CA THR A 129 0.53 15.52 -12.84
C THR A 129 -0.30 15.88 -11.60
N GLY A 130 -1.29 15.05 -11.24
CA GLY A 130 -2.10 15.35 -10.06
C GLY A 130 -1.33 15.23 -8.75
N MET A 131 -0.35 14.33 -8.64
CA MET A 131 0.52 14.26 -7.46
C MET A 131 1.32 15.55 -7.30
N ARG A 132 1.91 16.05 -8.39
CA ARG A 132 2.64 17.33 -8.41
C ARG A 132 1.77 18.51 -8.02
N ASP A 133 0.53 18.54 -8.48
CA ASP A 133 -0.42 19.61 -8.12
C ASP A 133 -0.75 19.59 -6.62
N TYR A 134 -0.88 18.40 -6.02
CA TYR A 134 -1.05 18.29 -4.58
C TYR A 134 0.22 18.64 -3.81
N LEU A 135 1.41 18.24 -4.27
CA LEU A 135 2.67 18.61 -3.61
C LEU A 135 2.87 20.14 -3.56
N LYS A 136 2.50 20.86 -4.64
CA LYS A 136 2.53 22.33 -4.66
C LYS A 136 1.62 22.99 -3.61
N LYS A 137 0.50 22.36 -3.32
CA LYS A 137 -0.44 22.80 -2.27
C LYS A 137 0.05 22.37 -0.88
N LEU A 138 0.54 21.14 -0.75
CA LEU A 138 1.03 20.56 0.49
C LEU A 138 2.26 21.29 1.03
N LYS A 139 3.19 21.67 0.14
CA LYS A 139 4.51 22.21 0.47
C LYS A 139 5.18 21.39 1.58
N PRO A 140 5.56 20.13 1.31
CA PRO A 140 6.13 19.23 2.32
C PRO A 140 7.31 19.91 3.02
N THR A 141 7.43 19.69 4.33
CA THR A 141 8.48 20.28 5.18
C THR A 141 9.22 19.23 5.99
N VAL A 142 8.67 18.02 6.09
CA VAL A 142 9.25 16.86 6.76
C VAL A 142 9.04 15.62 5.90
N PHE A 143 9.75 14.53 6.19
CA PHE A 143 9.70 13.31 5.39
C PHE A 143 8.32 12.63 5.46
N GLU A 144 7.68 12.69 6.63
CA GLU A 144 6.36 12.13 6.92
C GLU A 144 5.27 12.72 6.01
N ASP A 145 5.40 13.98 5.57
CA ASP A 145 4.48 14.59 4.61
C ASP A 145 4.50 13.83 3.26
N LEU A 146 5.67 13.36 2.82
CA LEU A 146 5.83 12.61 1.58
C LEU A 146 5.25 11.19 1.73
N ILE A 147 5.47 10.55 2.88
CA ILE A 147 4.87 9.24 3.21
C ILE A 147 3.34 9.34 3.18
N ALA A 148 2.79 10.33 3.88
CA ALA A 148 1.35 10.53 3.96
C ALA A 148 0.74 10.87 2.61
N MET A 149 1.38 11.75 1.83
CA MET A 149 0.89 12.11 0.50
C MET A 149 0.88 10.91 -0.46
N ASN A 150 1.92 10.07 -0.43
CA ASN A 150 1.97 8.83 -1.21
C ASN A 150 0.87 7.84 -0.81
N ALA A 151 0.59 7.74 0.50
CA ALA A 151 -0.49 6.90 1.01
C ALA A 151 -1.88 7.41 0.63
N LEU A 152 -2.08 8.73 0.70
CA LEU A 152 -3.36 9.38 0.41
C LEU A 152 -3.66 9.50 -1.10
N TYR A 153 -2.65 9.56 -1.96
CA TYR A 153 -2.82 9.71 -3.41
C TYR A 153 -3.24 8.40 -4.11
N ARG A 154 -4.37 7.84 -3.67
CA ARG A 154 -4.99 6.61 -4.19
C ARG A 154 -6.52 6.76 -4.24
N PRO A 155 -7.22 6.03 -5.12
CA PRO A 155 -8.69 6.04 -5.14
C PRO A 155 -9.29 5.70 -3.76
N GLY A 156 -10.12 6.59 -3.22
CA GLY A 156 -10.69 6.50 -1.87
C GLY A 156 -10.05 7.50 -0.90
N PRO A 157 -8.80 7.31 -0.46
CA PRO A 157 -8.12 8.25 0.44
C PRO A 157 -7.88 9.64 -0.15
N MET A 158 -7.92 9.78 -1.48
CA MET A 158 -7.73 11.07 -2.15
C MET A 158 -8.71 12.15 -1.67
N ASP A 159 -9.91 11.78 -1.24
CA ASP A 159 -10.90 12.72 -0.71
C ASP A 159 -10.40 13.44 0.55
N ASN A 160 -9.48 12.82 1.30
CA ASN A 160 -8.90 13.39 2.52
C ASN A 160 -7.68 14.29 2.25
N ILE A 161 -7.15 14.37 1.02
CA ILE A 161 -5.92 15.14 0.75
C ILE A 161 -6.13 16.64 1.01
N ASN A 162 -7.29 17.20 0.64
CA ASN A 162 -7.55 18.61 0.87
C ASN A 162 -7.63 18.94 2.36
N ASP A 163 -8.32 18.09 3.15
CA ASP A 163 -8.36 18.20 4.60
C ASP A 163 -6.96 18.07 5.23
N PHE A 164 -6.15 17.12 4.74
CA PHE A 164 -4.77 16.94 5.21
C PHE A 164 -3.95 18.23 5.00
N ILE A 165 -4.03 18.82 3.81
CA ILE A 165 -3.32 20.05 3.44
C ILE A 165 -3.85 21.24 4.27
N ALA A 166 -5.16 21.39 4.41
CA ALA A 166 -5.76 22.50 5.17
C ALA A 166 -5.38 22.42 6.65
N ARG A 167 -5.39 21.23 7.25
CA ARG A 167 -4.99 21.03 8.64
C ARG A 167 -3.50 21.27 8.85
N LYS A 168 -2.65 20.82 7.92
CA LYS A 168 -1.21 21.10 7.94
C LYS A 168 -0.93 22.61 7.97
N HIS A 169 -1.61 23.38 7.14
CA HIS A 169 -1.42 24.83 7.07
C HIS A 169 -2.14 25.61 8.19
N GLY A 170 -2.83 24.92 9.10
CA GLY A 170 -3.62 25.55 10.16
C GLY A 170 -4.88 26.27 9.66
N GLU A 171 -5.30 26.02 8.42
CA GLU A 171 -6.52 26.58 7.81
C GLU A 171 -7.78 25.83 8.27
N GLN A 172 -7.61 24.61 8.79
CA GLN A 172 -8.66 23.78 9.34
C GLN A 172 -8.24 23.23 10.72
N GLU A 173 -9.15 23.29 11.69
CA GLU A 173 -8.94 22.72 13.02
C GLU A 173 -8.86 21.19 12.98
N ILE A 174 -7.87 20.63 13.68
CA ILE A 174 -7.73 19.19 13.88
C ILE A 174 -8.73 18.76 14.96
N LYS A 175 -9.84 18.13 14.53
CA LYS A 175 -10.87 17.62 15.44
C LYS A 175 -10.65 16.14 15.70
N LEU A 176 -10.26 15.82 16.94
CA LEU A 176 -10.15 14.45 17.41
C LEU A 176 -11.33 14.07 18.31
N LEU A 177 -11.76 12.83 18.20
CA LEU A 177 -12.82 12.29 19.06
C LEU A 177 -12.33 12.06 20.49
N HIS A 178 -11.06 11.68 20.66
CA HIS A 178 -10.49 11.39 21.96
C HIS A 178 -9.02 11.86 22.04
N PRO A 179 -8.55 12.39 23.19
CA PRO A 179 -7.18 12.89 23.34
C PRO A 179 -6.08 11.87 23.02
N ILE A 180 -6.31 10.58 23.31
CA ILE A 180 -5.37 9.49 22.96
C ILE A 180 -5.09 9.43 21.45
N MET A 181 -6.04 9.87 20.61
CA MET A 181 -5.83 9.85 19.16
C MET A 181 -4.73 10.82 18.71
N GLU A 182 -4.42 11.86 19.50
CA GLU A 182 -3.39 12.84 19.17
C GLU A 182 -2.02 12.17 19.08
N THR A 183 -1.69 11.31 20.04
CA THR A 183 -0.38 10.63 20.06
C THR A 183 -0.17 9.72 18.86
N ILE A 184 -1.24 9.24 18.24
CA ILE A 184 -1.21 8.29 17.12
C ILE A 184 -1.36 9.00 15.77
N LEU A 185 -2.16 10.06 15.70
CA LEU A 185 -2.55 10.72 14.45
C LEU A 185 -1.91 12.10 14.25
N HIS A 186 -1.03 12.55 15.15
CA HIS A 186 -0.38 13.85 15.04
C HIS A 186 0.38 14.02 13.71
N GLU A 187 1.18 13.01 13.32
CA GLU A 187 1.96 13.02 12.07
C GLU A 187 1.09 13.07 10.81
N THR A 188 -0.21 12.75 10.95
CA THR A 188 -1.17 12.74 9.85
C THR A 188 -2.30 13.74 10.05
N TYR A 189 -2.07 14.75 10.89
CA TYR A 189 -3.00 15.85 11.16
C TYR A 189 -4.43 15.37 11.53
N GLY A 190 -4.51 14.31 12.34
CA GLY A 190 -5.76 13.72 12.82
C GLY A 190 -6.54 12.91 11.78
N ILE A 191 -5.90 12.51 10.67
CA ILE A 191 -6.48 11.64 9.64
C ILE A 191 -5.87 10.25 9.79
N ILE A 192 -6.68 9.19 9.78
CA ILE A 192 -6.16 7.81 9.75
C ILE A 192 -5.66 7.55 8.33
N VAL A 193 -4.36 7.27 8.19
CA VAL A 193 -3.68 7.04 6.90
C VAL A 193 -3.03 5.66 6.84
N TYR A 194 -2.54 5.15 7.98
CA TYR A 194 -1.76 3.90 8.04
C TYR A 194 -2.48 2.77 8.79
N GLN A 195 -2.18 1.53 8.43
CA GLN A 195 -2.66 0.32 9.11
C GLN A 195 -2.13 0.25 10.55
N GLU A 196 -0.92 0.73 10.78
CA GLU A 196 -0.23 0.82 12.06
C GLU A 196 -0.98 1.73 13.02
N GLN A 197 -1.50 2.86 12.52
CA GLN A 197 -2.32 3.77 13.33
C GLN A 197 -3.59 3.09 13.80
N VAL A 198 -4.21 2.25 12.97
CA VAL A 198 -5.38 1.47 13.36
C VAL A 198 -5.04 0.42 14.40
N MET A 199 -3.88 -0.24 14.27
CA MET A 199 -3.40 -1.18 15.28
C MET A 199 -3.15 -0.48 16.63
N GLN A 200 -2.49 0.68 16.61
CA GLN A 200 -2.23 1.49 17.79
C GLN A 200 -3.53 1.99 18.43
N LEU A 201 -4.50 2.48 17.63
CA LEU A 201 -5.82 2.87 18.13
C LEU A 201 -6.52 1.68 18.80
N GLY A 202 -6.48 0.49 18.18
CA GLY A 202 -7.00 -0.73 18.77
C GLY A 202 -6.39 -1.06 20.14
N SER A 203 -5.07 -0.91 20.27
CA SER A 203 -4.35 -1.21 21.50
C SER A 203 -4.57 -0.16 22.58
N GLU A 204 -4.41 1.13 22.26
CA GLU A 204 -4.48 2.22 23.24
C GLU A 204 -5.92 2.51 23.69
N ILE A 205 -6.90 2.44 22.78
CA ILE A 205 -8.30 2.74 23.11
C ILE A 205 -8.97 1.54 23.75
N ALA A 206 -8.81 0.35 23.16
CA ALA A 206 -9.55 -0.84 23.58
C ALA A 206 -8.71 -1.87 24.36
N GLY A 207 -7.41 -1.63 24.57
CA GLY A 207 -6.54 -2.59 25.25
C GLY A 207 -6.33 -3.89 24.47
N LEU A 208 -6.49 -3.86 23.14
CA LEU A 208 -6.23 -5.03 22.30
C LEU A 208 -4.74 -5.39 22.35
N THR A 209 -4.48 -6.69 22.41
CA THR A 209 -3.10 -7.20 22.24
C THR A 209 -2.59 -6.92 20.82
N LEU A 210 -1.27 -6.86 20.63
CA LEU A 210 -0.68 -6.70 19.28
C LEU A 210 -1.14 -7.80 18.31
N ALA A 211 -1.35 -9.02 18.80
CA ALA A 211 -1.89 -10.12 18.00
C ALA A 211 -3.34 -9.85 17.57
N GLU A 212 -4.19 -9.34 18.45
CA GLU A 212 -5.56 -8.97 18.12
C GLU A 212 -5.63 -7.75 17.19
N ALA A 213 -4.73 -6.79 17.36
CA ALA A 213 -4.59 -5.65 16.46
C ALA A 213 -4.18 -6.09 15.05
N ASP A 214 -3.26 -7.05 14.90
CA ASP A 214 -2.91 -7.61 13.58
C ASP A 214 -4.08 -8.42 12.98
N ILE A 215 -4.86 -9.17 13.78
CA ILE A 215 -6.09 -9.81 13.31
C ILE A 215 -7.06 -8.77 12.73
N MET A 216 -7.24 -7.65 13.44
CA MET A 216 -8.06 -6.53 12.98
C MET A 216 -7.53 -5.96 11.66
N ARG A 217 -6.23 -5.67 11.56
CA ARG A 217 -5.59 -5.19 10.33
C ARG A 217 -5.78 -6.15 9.14
N ARG A 218 -5.59 -7.46 9.36
CA ARG A 218 -5.81 -8.48 8.32
C ARG A 218 -7.27 -8.55 7.88
N ALA A 219 -8.22 -8.42 8.82
CA ALA A 219 -9.64 -8.38 8.53
C ALA A 219 -9.98 -7.22 7.58
N MET A 220 -9.37 -6.06 7.81
CA MET A 220 -9.51 -4.86 6.96
C MET A 220 -8.96 -5.11 5.56
N GLY A 221 -7.72 -5.58 5.45
CA GLY A 221 -7.09 -5.86 4.16
C GLY A 221 -7.85 -6.89 3.32
N LYS A 222 -8.46 -7.90 3.97
CA LYS A 222 -9.28 -8.92 3.29
C LYS A 222 -10.75 -8.52 3.11
N LYS A 223 -11.17 -7.36 3.64
CA LYS A 223 -12.58 -6.93 3.68
C LYS A 223 -13.50 -7.99 4.32
N ASP A 224 -13.01 -8.68 5.35
CA ASP A 224 -13.74 -9.73 6.06
C ASP A 224 -14.70 -9.11 7.08
N LYS A 225 -15.95 -8.93 6.65
CA LYS A 225 -16.99 -8.31 7.47
C LYS A 225 -17.27 -9.09 8.75
N ALA A 226 -17.30 -10.43 8.69
CA ALA A 226 -17.63 -11.24 9.85
C ALA A 226 -16.55 -11.14 10.94
N LEU A 227 -15.28 -11.05 10.53
CA LEU A 227 -14.17 -10.83 11.47
C LEU A 227 -14.15 -9.39 12.00
N MET A 228 -14.44 -8.40 11.15
CA MET A 228 -14.59 -7.00 11.58
C MET A 228 -15.70 -6.82 12.62
N ASP A 229 -16.87 -7.43 12.43
CA ASP A 229 -17.98 -7.37 13.39
C ASP A 229 -17.59 -7.99 14.74
N LYS A 230 -16.83 -9.08 14.74
CA LYS A 230 -16.28 -9.68 15.98
C LYS A 230 -15.29 -8.74 16.67
N MET A 231 -14.41 -8.10 15.91
CA MET A 231 -13.44 -7.14 16.45
C MET A 231 -14.12 -5.89 16.98
N LYS A 232 -15.22 -5.43 16.36
CA LYS A 232 -16.04 -4.30 16.85
C LYS A 232 -16.53 -4.53 18.26
N VAL A 233 -17.10 -5.72 18.53
CA VAL A 233 -17.61 -6.08 19.85
C VAL A 233 -16.47 -6.06 20.89
N LYS A 234 -15.32 -6.64 20.54
CA LYS A 234 -14.14 -6.62 21.42
C LYS A 234 -13.63 -5.19 21.67
N PHE A 235 -13.56 -4.37 20.62
CA PHE A 235 -13.08 -3.00 20.71
C PHE A 235 -13.95 -2.16 21.64
N ILE A 236 -15.27 -2.19 21.47
CA ILE A 236 -16.20 -1.43 22.31
C ILE A 236 -16.15 -1.90 23.78
N ALA A 237 -16.11 -3.23 24.01
CA ALA A 237 -15.99 -3.78 25.35
C ALA A 237 -14.66 -3.38 26.03
N GLY A 238 -13.56 -3.40 25.27
CA GLY A 238 -12.24 -2.97 25.71
C GLY A 238 -12.19 -1.47 26.04
N ALA A 239 -12.75 -0.64 25.16
CA ALA A 239 -12.83 0.80 25.36
C ALA A 239 -13.62 1.16 26.63
N LYS A 240 -14.75 0.47 26.85
CA LYS A 240 -15.54 0.61 28.08
C LYS A 240 -14.75 0.26 29.33
N LYS A 241 -13.92 -0.79 29.29
CA LYS A 241 -13.03 -1.17 30.39
C LYS A 241 -11.95 -0.10 30.66
N ASN A 242 -11.54 0.62 29.63
CA ASN A 242 -10.60 1.74 29.72
C ASN A 242 -11.27 3.08 30.08
N GLY A 243 -12.56 3.09 30.42
CA GLY A 243 -13.28 4.28 30.85
C GLY A 243 -13.77 5.18 29.69
N ILE A 244 -13.74 4.69 28.45
CA ILE A 244 -14.23 5.42 27.28
C ILE A 244 -15.72 5.13 27.10
N GLU A 245 -16.52 6.18 26.89
CA GLU A 245 -17.96 6.05 26.66
C GLU A 245 -18.25 5.16 25.44
N GLU A 246 -19.24 4.28 25.55
CA GLU A 246 -19.63 3.35 24.50
C GLU A 246 -19.95 4.05 23.17
N LYS A 247 -20.62 5.21 23.23
CA LYS A 247 -20.91 6.02 22.05
C LYS A 247 -19.64 6.54 21.38
N LEU A 248 -18.68 7.03 22.18
CA LEU A 248 -17.42 7.53 21.67
C LEU A 248 -16.58 6.40 21.05
N ALA A 249 -16.55 5.23 21.69
CA ALA A 249 -15.91 4.04 21.14
C ALA A 249 -16.53 3.61 19.81
N GLN A 250 -17.86 3.72 19.69
CA GLN A 250 -18.59 3.44 18.46
C GLN A 250 -18.21 4.42 17.34
N ASP A 251 -18.15 5.72 17.63
CA ASP A 251 -17.76 6.74 16.64
C ASP A 251 -16.31 6.55 16.16
N ILE A 252 -15.39 6.18 17.06
CA ILE A 252 -13.99 5.86 16.71
C ILE A 252 -13.93 4.59 15.85
N TRP A 253 -14.70 3.56 16.19
CA TRP A 253 -14.77 2.34 15.39
C TRP A 253 -15.25 2.63 13.96
N ASP A 254 -16.26 3.49 13.81
CA ASP A 254 -16.82 3.81 12.50
C ASP A 254 -15.81 4.58 11.62
N LEU A 255 -14.94 5.41 12.23
CA LEU A 255 -13.79 5.99 11.53
C LEU A 255 -12.80 4.92 11.05
N ILE A 256 -12.48 3.96 11.92
CA ILE A 256 -11.59 2.84 11.60
C ILE A 256 -12.18 1.98 10.46
N GLU A 257 -13.46 1.66 10.51
CA GLU A 257 -14.15 0.86 9.47
C GLU A 257 -14.25 1.61 8.13
N LYS A 258 -14.46 2.93 8.16
CA LYS A 258 -14.42 3.77 6.95
C LYS A 258 -13.03 3.73 6.31
N PHE A 259 -11.97 3.82 7.12
CA PHE A 259 -10.59 3.76 6.66
C PHE A 259 -10.18 2.36 6.17
N ALA A 260 -10.64 1.29 6.83
CA ALA A 260 -10.32 -0.11 6.52
C ALA A 260 -10.47 -0.49 5.04
N LYS A 261 -11.37 0.18 4.32
CA LYS A 261 -11.59 -0.04 2.88
C LYS A 261 -10.41 0.38 2.01
N TYR A 262 -9.53 1.24 2.54
CA TYR A 262 -8.53 1.98 1.79
C TYR A 262 -7.16 2.10 2.47
N GLY A 263 -6.97 1.42 3.61
CA GLY A 263 -5.79 1.63 4.44
C GLY A 263 -4.47 1.23 3.79
N PHE A 264 -3.46 2.08 3.98
CA PHE A 264 -2.10 1.87 3.50
C PHE A 264 -1.28 1.10 4.54
N ASN A 265 -0.36 0.25 4.09
CA ASN A 265 0.66 -0.42 4.91
C ASN A 265 1.98 0.29 4.66
#